data_AF-A0A960WK69-F1
#
_entry.id   AF-A0A960WK69-F1
#
_cell.length_a   1.000
_cell.length_b   1.000
_cell.length_c   1.000
_cell.angle_alpha   90.00
_cell.angle_beta   90.00
_cell.angle_gamma   90.00
#
_symmetry.space_group_name_H-M   'P 1'
#
loop_
_entity.id
_entity.type
_entity.pdbx_description
1 polymer ?
#
loop_
_entity_poly.entity_id
_entity_poly.type
_entity_poly.pdbx_seq_one_letter_code
_entity_poly.pdbx_strand_id
1 'polypeptide(L)'
;MREKLVKLAKKWEKDYGVMPQIISAVSEYDAAMFVGMKEKQYSDEMQNVSAVRKGYDFEYNGKRYQIKANRPSGKKGSTITRAGKPRNTDFDELIWIEYNQDFTIKGAWQVSVSVYRKKMQHLKYLSPKDYQKNGKSLK
;
A
#
# COMPACT_ATOMS: atom_id res chain seq x y z
N MET A 1 11.66 7.65 9.72
CA MET A 1 12.46 6.40 9.48
C MET A 1 12.40 5.91 8.03
N ARG A 2 11.24 5.98 7.39
CA ARG A 2 10.92 5.56 6.02
C ARG A 2 12.03 5.75 4.97
N GLU A 3 12.57 6.96 4.81
CA GLU A 3 13.64 7.24 3.83
C GLU A 3 14.92 6.46 4.06
N LYS A 4 15.30 6.23 5.33
CA LYS A 4 16.48 5.44 5.68
C LYS A 4 16.31 3.97 5.29
N LEU A 5 15.11 3.41 5.48
CA LEU A 5 14.78 2.04 5.06
C LEU A 5 14.86 1.89 3.53
N VAL A 6 14.26 2.82 2.77
CA VAL A 6 14.34 2.81 1.31
C VAL A 6 15.78 2.93 0.83
N LYS A 7 16.57 3.84 1.40
CA LYS A 7 17.98 4.01 1.06
C LYS A 7 18.78 2.72 1.30
N LEU A 8 18.56 2.06 2.44
CA LEU A 8 19.23 0.79 2.76
C LEU A 8 18.81 -0.33 1.81
N ALA A 9 17.52 -0.46 1.49
CA ALA A 9 17.02 -1.47 0.57
C ALA A 9 17.55 -1.26 -0.86
N LYS A 10 17.69 -0.01 -1.32
CA LYS A 10 18.31 0.30 -2.61
C LYS A 10 19.81 -0.02 -2.61
N LYS A 11 20.51 0.25 -1.51
CA LYS A 11 21.91 -0.17 -1.36
C LYS A 11 22.02 -1.70 -1.43
N TRP A 12 21.15 -2.42 -0.74
CA TRP A 12 21.07 -3.88 -0.80
C TRP A 12 20.81 -4.38 -2.23
N GLU A 13 19.84 -3.82 -2.94
CA GLU A 13 19.55 -4.18 -4.35
C GLU A 13 20.77 -3.96 -5.25
N LYS A 14 21.53 -2.87 -5.04
CA LYS A 14 22.76 -2.61 -5.78
C LYS A 14 23.85 -3.65 -5.48
N ASP A 15 24.03 -4.00 -4.21
CA ASP A 15 25.13 -4.87 -3.77
C ASP A 15 24.84 -6.36 -4.03
N TYR A 16 23.56 -6.77 -4.01
CA TYR A 16 23.14 -8.19 -4.09
C TYR A 16 22.19 -8.50 -5.27
N GLY A 17 21.84 -7.53 -6.11
CA GLY A 17 21.01 -7.70 -7.30
C GLY A 17 19.51 -7.90 -7.05
N VAL A 18 19.09 -8.07 -5.79
CA VAL A 18 17.68 -8.27 -5.40
C VAL A 18 17.29 -7.34 -4.26
N MET A 19 16.17 -6.65 -4.40
CA MET A 19 15.65 -5.77 -3.35
C MET A 19 14.96 -6.58 -2.24
N PRO A 20 15.21 -6.26 -0.95
CA PRO A 20 14.47 -6.87 0.15
C PRO A 20 12.99 -6.48 0.13
N GLN A 21 12.13 -7.33 0.69
CA GLN A 21 10.68 -7.10 0.77
C GLN A 21 10.36 -6.02 1.80
N ILE A 22 10.39 -4.75 1.39
CA ILE A 22 10.08 -3.60 2.25
C ILE A 22 8.75 -2.91 1.89
N ILE A 23 8.08 -3.34 0.82
CA ILE A 23 6.95 -2.61 0.24
C ILE A 23 5.76 -2.50 1.19
N SER A 24 5.44 -3.56 1.95
CA SER A 24 4.36 -3.54 2.94
C SER A 24 4.61 -2.45 3.99
N ALA A 25 5.75 -2.51 4.67
CA ALA A 25 6.14 -1.56 5.70
C ALA A 25 6.15 -0.10 5.20
N VAL A 26 6.67 0.15 3.98
CA VAL A 26 6.67 1.51 3.40
C VAL A 26 5.25 1.95 3.06
N SER A 27 4.43 1.07 2.47
CA SER A 27 3.08 1.41 2.04
C SER A 27 2.11 1.63 3.18
N GLU A 28 2.22 0.86 4.27
CA GLU A 28 1.40 1.04 5.46
C GLU A 28 1.70 2.39 6.12
N TYR A 29 2.99 2.73 6.26
CA TYR A 29 3.40 4.04 6.75
C TYR A 29 2.90 5.18 5.86
N ASP A 30 3.15 5.11 4.55
CA ASP A 30 2.75 6.17 3.62
C ASP A 30 1.21 6.35 3.61
N ALA A 31 0.45 5.25 3.68
CA ALA A 31 -1.00 5.28 3.79
C ALA A 31 -1.49 5.92 5.09
N ALA A 32 -0.85 5.60 6.22
CA ALA A 32 -1.17 6.23 7.51
C ALA A 32 -0.97 7.76 7.43
N MET A 33 0.10 8.21 6.79
CA MET A 33 0.36 9.65 6.59
C MET A 33 -0.72 10.28 5.69
N PHE A 34 -1.13 9.62 4.60
CA PHE A 34 -2.20 10.13 3.72
C PHE A 34 -3.54 10.32 4.42
N VAL A 35 -3.88 9.47 5.38
CA VAL A 35 -5.14 9.59 6.13
C VAL A 35 -5.03 10.59 7.30
N GLY A 36 -3.88 11.26 7.45
CA GLY A 36 -3.65 12.29 8.45
C GLY A 36 -3.28 11.75 9.83
N MET A 37 -2.83 10.49 9.92
CA MET A 37 -2.29 9.94 11.16
C MET A 37 -0.93 10.57 11.44
N LYS A 38 -0.65 10.99 12.69
CA LYS A 38 0.69 11.47 13.05
C LYS A 38 1.66 10.30 13.14
N GLU A 39 2.93 10.50 12.75
CA GLU A 39 3.98 9.47 12.81
C GLU A 39 4.08 8.81 14.19
N LYS A 40 3.99 9.60 15.28
CA LYS A 40 4.01 9.06 16.64
C LYS A 40 2.82 8.13 16.90
N GLN A 41 1.61 8.51 16.49
CA GLN A 41 0.41 7.68 16.68
C GLN A 41 0.52 6.37 15.91
N TYR A 42 1.00 6.43 14.66
CA TYR A 42 1.26 5.23 13.87
C TYR A 42 2.28 4.32 14.57
N SER A 43 3.41 4.89 15.02
CA SER A 43 4.42 4.13 15.76
C SER A 43 3.85 3.49 17.01
N ASP A 44 3.12 4.24 17.85
CA ASP A 44 2.53 3.75 19.09
C ASP A 44 1.51 2.62 18.83
N GLU A 45 0.68 2.74 17.77
CA GLU A 45 -0.23 1.67 17.36
C GLU A 45 0.57 0.42 16.98
N MET A 46 1.54 0.57 16.08
CA MET A 46 2.31 -0.53 15.50
C MET A 46 3.14 -1.31 16.52
N GLN A 47 3.52 -0.72 17.67
CA GLN A 47 4.21 -1.45 18.75
C GLN A 47 3.37 -2.59 19.35
N ASN A 48 2.05 -2.48 19.28
CA ASN A 48 1.11 -3.42 19.91
C ASN A 48 0.56 -4.46 18.94
N VAL A 49 1.12 -4.54 17.72
CA VAL A 49 0.61 -5.36 16.64
C VAL A 49 1.66 -6.36 16.17
N SER A 50 1.25 -7.61 15.95
CA SER A 50 2.09 -8.58 15.27
C SER A 50 2.23 -8.25 13.78
N ALA A 51 3.37 -8.62 13.19
CA ALA A 51 3.66 -8.44 11.75
C ALA A 51 2.61 -9.09 10.80
N VAL A 52 1.73 -9.94 11.31
CA VAL A 52 0.60 -10.49 10.57
C VAL A 52 -0.70 -10.13 11.29
N ARG A 53 -1.45 -9.18 10.75
CA ARG A 53 -2.86 -8.95 11.13
C ARG A 53 -3.79 -9.64 10.14
N LYS A 54 -4.91 -10.14 10.65
CA LYS A 54 -6.02 -10.60 9.80
C LYS A 54 -6.95 -9.42 9.54
N GLY A 55 -7.48 -9.32 8.32
CA GLY A 55 -8.50 -8.33 7.95
C GLY A 55 -7.92 -7.02 7.40
N TYR A 56 -7.19 -6.27 8.22
CA TYR A 56 -6.69 -4.94 7.91
C TYR A 56 -5.26 -4.72 8.44
N ASP A 57 -4.59 -3.67 8.00
CA ASP A 57 -3.19 -3.39 8.34
C ASP A 57 -3.09 -2.43 9.54
N PHE A 58 -3.85 -1.33 9.56
CA PHE A 58 -3.93 -0.40 10.70
C PHE A 58 -5.33 0.18 10.92
N GLU A 59 -5.58 0.75 12.10
CA GLU A 59 -6.82 1.44 12.44
C GLU A 59 -6.59 2.90 12.81
N TYR A 60 -7.36 3.81 12.23
CA TYR A 60 -7.28 5.22 12.55
C TYR A 60 -8.68 5.86 12.54
N ASN A 61 -8.99 6.66 13.57
CA ASN A 61 -10.29 7.31 13.73
C ASN A 61 -11.48 6.35 13.58
N GLY A 62 -11.37 5.15 14.17
CA GLY A 62 -12.42 4.11 14.12
C GLY A 62 -12.62 3.47 12.74
N LYS A 63 -11.68 3.65 11.81
CA LYS A 63 -11.69 3.01 10.49
C LYS A 63 -10.50 2.08 10.34
N ARG A 64 -10.78 0.89 9.82
CA ARG A 64 -9.78 -0.14 9.52
C ARG A 64 -9.32 -0.01 8.07
N TYR A 65 -8.01 0.09 7.87
CA TYR A 65 -7.40 0.32 6.58
C TYR A 65 -6.67 -0.93 6.09
N GLN A 66 -7.02 -1.41 4.91
CA GLN A 66 -6.25 -2.41 4.18
C GLN A 66 -5.47 -1.74 3.06
N ILE A 67 -4.19 -2.05 2.98
CA ILE A 67 -3.21 -1.47 2.08
C ILE A 67 -2.77 -2.50 1.06
N LYS A 68 -2.69 -2.06 -0.19
CA LYS A 68 -2.02 -2.78 -1.27
C LYS A 68 -1.08 -1.80 -1.95
N ALA A 69 0.04 -2.28 -2.44
CA ALA A 69 0.98 -1.43 -3.14
C ALA A 69 1.73 -2.19 -4.23
N ASN A 70 2.16 -1.45 -5.23
CA ASN A 70 2.95 -1.99 -6.32
C ASN A 70 4.09 -1.03 -6.66
N ARG A 71 5.28 -1.62 -6.83
CA ARG A 71 6.48 -0.98 -7.36
C ARG A 71 6.86 -1.68 -8.67
N PRO A 72 7.14 -0.97 -9.76
CA PRO A 72 7.65 -1.58 -10.98
C PRO A 72 9.06 -2.17 -10.78
N SER A 73 9.36 -3.26 -11.47
CA SER A 73 10.55 -4.10 -11.23
C SER A 73 11.89 -3.51 -11.67
N GLY A 74 11.94 -2.31 -12.25
CA GLY A 74 13.20 -1.81 -12.85
C GLY A 74 13.30 -2.07 -14.35
N LYS A 75 12.78 -3.21 -14.82
CA LYS A 75 12.98 -3.68 -16.20
C LYS A 75 12.27 -2.76 -17.21
N LYS A 76 12.98 -2.40 -18.28
CA LYS A 76 12.45 -1.58 -19.39
C LYS A 76 11.15 -2.20 -19.91
N GLY A 77 10.06 -1.42 -19.91
CA GLY A 77 8.73 -1.86 -20.35
C GLY A 77 7.87 -2.58 -19.29
N SER A 78 8.37 -2.78 -18.06
CA SER A 78 7.57 -3.37 -16.97
C SER A 78 6.61 -2.35 -16.39
N THR A 79 5.39 -2.29 -16.94
CA THR A 79 4.27 -1.54 -16.35
C THR A 79 3.49 -2.40 -15.37
N ILE A 80 2.88 -1.76 -14.36
CA ILE A 80 2.02 -2.47 -13.41
C ILE A 80 0.69 -2.78 -14.11
N THR A 81 0.49 -4.06 -14.47
CA THR A 81 -0.76 -4.53 -15.07
C THR A 81 -1.68 -5.19 -14.05
N ARG A 82 -1.12 -5.70 -12.96
CA ARG A 82 -1.84 -6.35 -11.86
C ARG A 82 -1.56 -5.64 -10.54
N ALA A 83 -2.56 -4.90 -10.07
CA ALA A 83 -2.56 -4.29 -8.76
C ALA A 83 -2.91 -5.32 -7.67
N GLY A 84 -2.36 -5.12 -6.46
CA GLY A 84 -2.64 -6.01 -5.33
C GLY A 84 -4.13 -6.03 -5.00
N LYS A 85 -4.73 -7.21 -4.84
CA LYS A 85 -6.15 -7.38 -4.49
C LYS A 85 -6.28 -7.93 -3.06
N PRO A 86 -7.06 -7.30 -2.17
CA PRO A 86 -7.37 -7.89 -0.87
C PRO A 86 -8.06 -9.26 -1.00
N ARG A 87 -7.78 -10.17 -0.07
CA ARG A 87 -8.39 -11.51 -0.03
C ARG A 87 -9.60 -11.59 0.91
N ASN A 88 -9.85 -10.55 1.68
CA ASN A 88 -10.93 -10.45 2.65
C ASN A 88 -11.69 -9.12 2.43
N THR A 89 -12.72 -8.86 3.24
CA THR A 89 -13.41 -7.56 3.28
C THR A 89 -13.66 -7.09 4.72
N ASP A 90 -12.74 -7.45 5.62
CA ASP A 90 -12.74 -7.07 7.03
C ASP A 90 -11.89 -5.82 7.25
N PHE A 91 -12.23 -4.79 6.49
CA PHE A 91 -11.67 -3.44 6.50
C PHE A 91 -12.78 -2.48 6.08
N ASP A 92 -12.61 -1.20 6.39
CA ASP A 92 -13.58 -0.16 6.02
C ASP A 92 -13.11 0.60 4.78
N GLU A 93 -11.79 0.79 4.65
CA GLU A 93 -11.14 1.50 3.56
C GLU A 93 -9.99 0.68 2.98
N LEU A 94 -9.92 0.61 1.65
CA LEU A 94 -8.81 0.04 0.90
C LEU A 94 -8.00 1.17 0.28
N ILE A 95 -6.70 1.23 0.56
CA ILE A 95 -5.78 2.14 -0.10
C ILE A 95 -4.86 1.34 -1.00
N TRP A 96 -4.75 1.76 -2.27
CA TRP A 96 -3.74 1.26 -3.19
C TRP A 96 -2.74 2.35 -3.52
N ILE A 97 -1.44 2.05 -3.35
CA ILE A 97 -0.35 2.97 -3.65
C ILE A 97 0.48 2.44 -4.83
N GLU A 98 0.62 3.28 -5.85
CA GLU A 98 1.55 3.07 -6.95
C GLU A 98 2.85 3.82 -6.67
N TYR A 99 3.97 3.12 -6.67
CA TYR A 99 5.30 3.70 -6.52
C TYR A 99 6.06 3.77 -7.83
N ASN A 100 6.99 4.71 -7.93
CA ASN A 100 8.12 4.61 -8.85
C ASN A 100 9.16 3.62 -8.32
N GLN A 101 10.17 3.29 -9.13
CA GLN A 101 11.22 2.33 -8.78
C GLN A 101 12.02 2.72 -7.53
N ASP A 102 12.04 3.99 -7.16
CA ASP A 102 12.74 4.54 -6.01
C ASP A 102 11.84 4.72 -4.77
N PHE A 103 10.63 4.17 -4.78
CA PHE A 103 9.60 4.38 -3.75
C PHE A 103 9.10 5.82 -3.65
N THR A 104 9.37 6.70 -4.60
CA THR A 104 8.59 7.94 -4.69
C THR A 104 7.15 7.59 -5.07
N ILE A 105 6.19 8.23 -4.42
CA ILE A 105 4.77 7.94 -4.66
C ILE A 105 4.39 8.50 -6.02
N LYS A 106 3.88 7.63 -6.89
CA LYS A 106 3.33 8.00 -8.20
C LYS A 106 1.84 8.34 -8.11
N GLY A 107 1.11 7.64 -7.25
CA GLY A 107 -0.29 7.95 -6.94
C GLY A 107 -0.85 7.03 -5.88
N ALA A 108 -1.91 7.47 -5.21
CA ALA A 108 -2.62 6.68 -4.22
C ALA A 108 -4.13 6.87 -4.35
N TRP A 109 -4.89 5.80 -4.18
CA TRP A 109 -6.35 5.80 -4.31
C TRP A 109 -7.00 5.07 -3.15
N GLN A 110 -7.99 5.71 -2.53
CA GLN A 110 -8.81 5.15 -1.46
C GLN A 110 -10.17 4.70 -2.00
N VAL A 111 -10.57 3.48 -1.66
CA VAL A 111 -11.84 2.86 -2.04
C VAL A 111 -12.51 2.33 -0.77
N SER A 112 -13.77 2.71 -0.51
CA SER A 112 -14.51 2.12 0.61
C SER A 112 -14.81 0.64 0.35
N VAL A 113 -14.94 -0.14 1.43
CA VAL A 113 -15.26 -1.58 1.31
C VAL A 113 -16.56 -1.83 0.55
N SER A 114 -17.55 -0.94 0.66
CA SER A 114 -18.82 -1.05 -0.07
C SER A 114 -18.64 -0.91 -1.57
N VAL A 115 -17.82 0.04 -2.03
CA VAL A 115 -17.46 0.20 -3.45
C VAL A 115 -16.64 -0.99 -3.92
N TYR A 116 -15.66 -1.44 -3.13
CA TYR A 116 -14.85 -2.61 -3.45
C TYR A 116 -15.70 -3.86 -3.67
N ARG A 117 -16.59 -4.19 -2.72
CA ARG A 117 -17.51 -5.34 -2.81
C ARG A 117 -18.36 -5.28 -4.08
N LYS A 118 -18.97 -4.12 -4.34
CA LYS A 118 -19.89 -3.93 -5.47
C LYS A 118 -19.20 -3.96 -6.83
N LYS A 119 -18.03 -3.33 -6.96
CA LYS A 119 -17.44 -3.02 -8.28
C LYS A 119 -16.14 -3.77 -8.59
N MET A 120 -15.42 -4.27 -7.59
CA MET A 120 -14.04 -4.75 -7.76
C MET A 120 -13.83 -6.19 -7.28
N GLN A 121 -14.54 -6.64 -6.24
CA GLN A 121 -14.31 -7.94 -5.61
C GLN A 121 -14.49 -9.12 -6.57
N HIS A 122 -15.47 -9.05 -7.48
CA HIS A 122 -15.77 -10.10 -8.44
C HIS A 122 -14.74 -10.20 -9.59
N LEU A 123 -13.91 -9.17 -9.79
CA LEU A 123 -12.90 -9.17 -10.85
C LEU A 123 -11.80 -10.18 -10.53
N LYS A 124 -11.40 -11.00 -11.51
CA LYS A 124 -10.32 -12.00 -11.31
C LYS A 124 -9.01 -11.35 -10.87
N TYR A 125 -8.68 -10.21 -11.46
CA TYR A 125 -7.52 -9.38 -11.11
C TYR A 125 -7.95 -7.92 -11.04
N LEU A 126 -7.21 -7.12 -10.27
CA LEU A 126 -7.34 -5.67 -10.30
C LEU A 126 -6.18 -5.07 -11.07
N SER A 127 -6.45 -3.98 -11.77
CA SER A 127 -5.48 -3.15 -12.47
C SER A 127 -5.41 -1.75 -11.84
N PRO A 128 -4.37 -0.96 -12.12
CA PRO A 128 -4.35 0.45 -11.74
C PRO A 128 -5.60 1.23 -12.15
N LYS A 129 -6.16 0.93 -13.33
CA LYS A 129 -7.37 1.60 -13.83
C LYS A 129 -8.59 1.33 -12.97
N ASP A 130 -8.70 0.15 -12.35
CA ASP A 130 -9.81 -0.18 -11.47
C ASP A 130 -9.77 0.68 -10.20
N TYR A 131 -8.58 0.92 -9.65
CA TYR A 131 -8.39 1.83 -8.52
C TYR A 131 -8.64 3.28 -8.90
N GLN A 132 -8.10 3.73 -10.05
CA GLN A 132 -8.30 5.09 -10.54
C GLN A 132 -9.77 5.42 -10.83
N LYS A 133 -10.52 4.45 -11.37
CA LYS A 133 -11.93 4.62 -11.73
C LYS A 133 -12.85 4.61 -10.50
N ASN A 134 -12.56 3.78 -9.50
CA ASN A 134 -13.46 3.53 -8.38
C ASN A 134 -13.03 4.19 -7.07
N GLY A 135 -11.80 4.69 -6.99
CA GLY A 135 -11.23 5.29 -5.79
C GLY A 135 -11.14 6.81 -5.84
N LYS A 136 -11.14 7.42 -4.66
CA LYS A 136 -10.78 8.81 -4.46
C LYS A 136 -9.25 8.92 -4.45
N SER A 137 -8.71 9.80 -5.29
CA SER A 137 -7.27 10.10 -5.28
C SER A 137 -6.87 10.73 -3.94
N LEU A 138 -5.82 10.21 -3.33
CA LEU A 138 -5.14 10.79 -2.17
C LEU A 138 -4.00 11.64 -2.72
N LYS A 139 -4.08 12.95 -2.48
CA LYS A 139 -3.07 13.93 -2.88
C LYS A 139 -2.05 14.10 -1.76
#